data_AF-A0A6J4MEV8-F1
#
_entry.id   AF-A0A6J4MEV8-F1
#
_cell.length_a   1.000
_cell.length_b   1.000
_cell.length_c   1.000
_cell.angle_alpha   90.00
_cell.angle_beta   90.00
_cell.angle_gamma   90.00
#
_symmetry.space_group_name_H-M   'P 1'
#
loop_
_entity.id
_entity.type
_entity.pdbx_description
1 polymer ?
#
loop_
_entity_poly.entity_id
_entity_poly.type
_entity_poly.pdbx_seq_one_letter_code
_entity_poly.pdbx_strand_id
1 'polypeptide(L)'
;MLSVLLLALGSSFALGLRHATDPDHVVAVTAVAARERSLARAARVGALWGVGHTATIMVVGCAIVLYKLAFTPRVGLSLELAVAVMLVVLGAANLVGARTEPARRAPAARPLLVGVVHGLAGSAAATLLVLPLIADPRWAAAYLLVFGAGTVAGMALMSVLI
;
A
#
# COMPACT_ATOMS: atom_id res chain seq x y z
N MET A 1 12.12 7.96 -28.03
CA MET A 1 11.99 8.62 -26.71
C MET A 1 10.60 8.44 -26.10
N LEU A 2 9.51 8.80 -26.77
CA LEU A 2 8.14 8.61 -26.26
C LEU A 2 7.82 7.16 -25.84
N SER A 3 8.20 6.18 -26.66
CA SER A 3 7.95 4.77 -26.37
C SER A 3 8.66 4.27 -25.10
N VAL A 4 9.89 4.75 -24.86
CA VAL A 4 10.67 4.39 -23.66
C VAL A 4 10.01 4.99 -22.41
N LEU A 5 9.54 6.24 -22.51
CA LEU A 5 8.82 6.89 -21.42
C LEU A 5 7.51 6.15 -21.08
N LEU A 6 6.74 5.78 -22.10
CA LEU A 6 5.51 5.00 -21.92
C LEU A 6 5.77 3.64 -21.27
N LEU A 7 6.84 2.94 -21.67
CA LEU A 7 7.23 1.67 -21.05
C LEU A 7 7.68 1.85 -19.60
N ALA A 8 8.45 2.90 -19.29
CA ALA A 8 8.92 3.18 -17.94
C ALA A 8 7.76 3.54 -16.99
N LEU A 9 6.85 4.41 -17.41
CA LEU A 9 5.69 4.78 -16.60
C LEU A 9 4.66 3.64 -16.55
N GLY A 10 4.44 2.93 -17.65
CA GLY A 10 3.55 1.77 -17.69
C GLY A 10 4.04 0.64 -16.78
N SER A 11 5.34 0.35 -16.77
CA SER A 11 5.92 -0.65 -15.85
C SER A 11 5.86 -0.20 -14.39
N SER A 12 6.08 1.09 -14.10
CA SER A 12 5.87 1.67 -12.76
C SER A 12 4.44 1.45 -12.26
N PHE A 13 3.44 1.72 -13.10
CA PHE A 13 2.03 1.47 -12.77
C PHE A 13 1.74 -0.01 -12.55
N ALA A 14 2.24 -0.87 -13.44
CA ALA A 14 2.08 -2.32 -13.33
C ALA A 14 2.76 -2.89 -12.07
N LEU A 15 3.91 -2.36 -11.68
CA LEU A 15 4.57 -2.71 -10.42
C LEU A 15 3.75 -2.26 -9.21
N GLY A 16 3.10 -1.10 -9.26
CA GLY A 16 2.16 -0.66 -8.23
C GLY A 16 0.94 -1.58 -8.10
N LEU A 17 0.37 -2.02 -9.23
CA LEU A 17 -0.70 -3.02 -9.24
C LEU A 17 -0.23 -4.36 -8.65
N ARG A 18 0.94 -4.84 -9.05
CA ARG A 18 1.55 -6.07 -8.54
C ARG A 18 1.86 -5.97 -7.05
N HIS A 19 2.35 -4.83 -6.59
CA HIS A 19 2.61 -4.56 -5.17
C HIS A 19 1.32 -4.72 -4.35
N ALA A 20 0.19 -4.20 -4.83
CA ALA A 20 -1.10 -4.38 -4.17
C ALA A 20 -1.59 -5.85 -4.11
N THR A 21 -0.95 -6.76 -4.86
CA THR A 21 -1.22 -8.21 -4.82
C THR A 21 -0.23 -8.99 -3.97
N ASP A 22 0.70 -8.32 -3.28
CA ASP A 22 1.58 -9.01 -2.34
C ASP A 22 0.73 -9.62 -1.19
N PRO A 23 1.17 -10.77 -0.61
CA PRO A 23 0.34 -11.57 0.28
C PRO A 23 -0.19 -10.82 1.51
N ASP A 24 0.57 -9.86 2.03
CA ASP A 24 0.20 -8.99 3.15
C ASP A 24 -1.01 -8.10 2.82
N HIS A 25 -1.03 -7.50 1.63
CA HIS A 25 -2.17 -6.69 1.16
C HIS A 25 -3.39 -7.54 0.90
N VAL A 26 -3.22 -8.67 0.22
CA VAL A 26 -4.34 -9.59 -0.07
C VAL A 26 -5.02 -10.01 1.23
N VAL A 27 -4.25 -10.47 2.22
CA VAL A 27 -4.79 -10.91 3.52
C VAL A 27 -5.55 -9.80 4.22
N ALA A 28 -5.01 -8.58 4.27
CA ALA A 28 -5.70 -7.49 4.97
C ALA A 28 -6.86 -6.89 4.16
N VAL A 29 -6.81 -6.88 2.83
CA VAL A 29 -7.95 -6.46 1.99
C VAL A 29 -9.09 -7.43 2.14
N THR A 30 -8.84 -8.75 2.13
CA THR A 30 -9.88 -9.74 2.42
C THR A 30 -10.49 -9.53 3.81
N ALA A 31 -9.65 -9.26 4.82
CA ALA A 31 -10.11 -9.00 6.18
C ALA A 31 -11.02 -7.78 6.30
N VAL A 32 -10.82 -6.76 5.46
CA VAL A 32 -11.59 -5.51 5.47
C VAL A 32 -12.83 -5.61 4.57
N ALA A 33 -12.69 -6.17 3.37
CA ALA A 33 -13.76 -6.36 2.39
C ALA A 33 -14.83 -7.34 2.88
N ALA A 34 -14.47 -8.38 3.65
CA ALA A 34 -15.40 -9.36 4.22
C ALA A 34 -16.53 -8.75 5.08
N ARG A 35 -16.37 -7.51 5.56
CA ARG A 35 -17.39 -6.79 6.34
C ARG A 35 -18.29 -5.89 5.49
N GLU A 36 -17.93 -5.59 4.25
CA GLU A 36 -18.64 -4.66 3.39
C GLU A 36 -19.59 -5.40 2.45
N ARG A 37 -20.90 -5.09 2.52
CA ARG A 37 -21.92 -5.71 1.66
C ARG A 37 -22.08 -5.06 0.29
N SER A 38 -21.30 -4.01 0.00
CA SER A 38 -21.42 -3.21 -1.21
C SER A 38 -20.05 -3.05 -1.86
N LEU A 39 -19.95 -3.42 -3.14
CA LEU A 39 -18.73 -3.29 -3.93
C LEU A 39 -18.21 -1.85 -3.93
N ALA A 40 -19.10 -0.86 -4.03
CA ALA A 40 -18.72 0.55 -3.99
C ALA A 40 -18.21 1.02 -2.61
N ARG A 41 -18.57 0.35 -1.52
CA ARG A 41 -18.00 0.63 -0.19
C ARG A 41 -16.68 -0.10 0.00
N ALA A 42 -16.58 -1.36 -0.40
CA ALA A 42 -15.34 -2.12 -0.37
C ALA A 42 -14.25 -1.42 -1.20
N ALA A 43 -14.56 -0.99 -2.43
CA ALA A 43 -13.67 -0.20 -3.27
C ALA A 43 -13.22 1.11 -2.61
N ARG A 44 -14.14 1.84 -1.95
CA ARG A 44 -13.81 3.09 -1.25
C ARG A 44 -12.90 2.84 -0.05
N VAL A 45 -13.16 1.80 0.73
CA VAL A 45 -12.34 1.43 1.87
C VAL A 45 -10.94 1.01 1.40
N GLY A 46 -10.85 0.19 0.35
CA GLY A 46 -9.59 -0.18 -0.30
C GLY A 46 -8.82 1.01 -0.85
N ALA A 47 -9.50 1.95 -1.51
CA ALA A 47 -8.89 3.17 -2.04
C ALA A 47 -8.38 4.08 -0.91
N LEU A 48 -9.18 4.29 0.15
CA LEU A 48 -8.76 5.09 1.31
C LEU A 48 -7.55 4.48 2.01
N TRP A 49 -7.53 3.16 2.16
CA TRP A 49 -6.38 2.45 2.67
C TRP A 49 -5.16 2.62 1.73
N GLY A 50 -5.34 2.36 0.43
CA GLY A 50 -4.31 2.55 -0.59
C GLY A 50 -3.73 3.96 -0.59
N VAL A 51 -4.55 5.01 -0.40
CA VAL A 51 -4.09 6.39 -0.28
C VAL A 51 -3.17 6.58 0.93
N GLY A 52 -3.55 6.05 2.11
CA GLY A 52 -2.71 6.12 3.30
C GLY A 52 -1.37 5.40 3.12
N HIS A 53 -1.42 4.22 2.50
CA HIS A 53 -0.24 3.40 2.18
C HIS A 53 0.71 4.13 1.22
N THR A 54 0.15 4.64 0.12
CA THR A 54 0.89 5.42 -0.89
C THR A 54 1.47 6.71 -0.30
N ALA A 55 0.79 7.35 0.66
CA ALA A 55 1.31 8.54 1.31
C ALA A 55 2.63 8.25 2.06
N THR A 56 2.69 7.15 2.81
CA THR A 56 3.93 6.73 3.47
C THR A 56 5.03 6.42 2.46
N ILE A 57 4.70 5.69 1.39
CA ILE A 57 5.64 5.42 0.28
C ILE A 57 6.16 6.72 -0.33
N MET A 58 5.30 7.72 -0.53
CA MET A 58 5.69 8.99 -1.09
C MET A 58 6.68 9.72 -0.17
N VAL A 59 6.39 9.75 1.13
CA VAL A 59 7.25 10.40 2.13
C VAL A 59 8.60 9.70 2.22
N VAL A 60 8.60 8.38 2.38
CA VAL A 60 9.84 7.58 2.51
C VAL A 60 10.61 7.56 1.19
N GLY A 61 9.93 7.37 0.06
CA GLY A 61 10.52 7.36 -1.27
C GLY A 61 11.15 8.70 -1.65
N CYS A 62 10.47 9.81 -1.39
CA CYS A 62 11.06 11.14 -1.54
C CYS A 62 12.27 11.33 -0.63
N ALA A 63 12.23 10.84 0.61
CA ALA A 63 13.39 10.89 1.50
C ALA A 63 14.57 10.06 0.96
N ILE A 64 14.32 8.89 0.38
CA ILE A 64 15.36 8.07 -0.28
C ILE A 64 15.96 8.85 -1.46
N VAL A 65 15.14 9.44 -2.32
CA VAL A 65 15.60 10.18 -3.52
C VAL A 65 16.40 11.41 -3.13
N LEU A 66 15.95 12.19 -2.12
CA LEU A 66 16.58 13.44 -1.73
C LEU A 66 17.82 13.25 -0.84
N TYR A 67 17.76 12.34 0.13
CA TYR A 67 18.82 12.14 1.12
C TYR A 67 19.70 10.91 0.83
N LYS A 68 19.44 10.17 -0.26
CA LYS A 68 20.18 8.96 -0.65
C LYS A 68 20.25 7.92 0.48
N LEU A 69 19.14 7.76 1.20
CA LEU A 69 19.07 6.83 2.33
C LEU A 69 19.16 5.38 1.83
N ALA A 70 20.03 4.59 2.45
CA ALA A 70 20.11 3.16 2.23
C ALA A 70 19.38 2.42 3.36
N PHE A 71 18.37 1.61 3.03
CA PHE A 71 17.71 0.75 4.00
C PHE A 71 18.63 -0.42 4.37
N THR A 72 18.91 -0.59 5.66
CA THR A 72 19.57 -1.80 6.13
C THR A 72 18.54 -2.95 6.19
N PRO A 73 18.94 -4.20 5.94
CA PRO A 73 18.03 -5.35 6.03
C PRO A 73 17.31 -5.44 7.39
N ARG A 74 17.98 -5.03 8.47
CA ARG A 74 17.39 -5.03 9.83
C ARG A 74 16.21 -4.08 9.96
N VAL A 75 16.27 -2.90 9.35
CA VAL A 75 15.16 -1.94 9.39
C VAL A 75 13.97 -2.49 8.59
N GLY A 76 14.22 -3.03 7.39
CA GLY A 76 13.17 -3.67 6.59
C GLY A 76 12.45 -4.79 7.35
N LEU A 77 13.20 -5.72 7.92
CA LEU A 77 12.66 -6.84 8.71
C LEU A 77 11.90 -6.38 9.96
N SER A 78 12.37 -5.31 10.63
CA SER A 78 11.69 -4.77 11.81
C SER A 78 10.33 -4.15 11.44
N LEU A 79 10.25 -3.47 10.29
CA LEU A 79 9.01 -2.89 9.78
C LEU A 79 8.05 -3.98 9.30
N GLU A 80 8.54 -5.03 8.63
CA GLU A 80 7.76 -6.21 8.28
C GLU A 80 7.20 -6.92 9.53
N LEU A 81 7.99 -7.07 10.59
CA LEU A 81 7.53 -7.65 11.86
C LEU A 81 6.43 -6.78 12.50
N ALA A 82 6.58 -5.46 12.51
CA ALA A 82 5.56 -4.56 13.04
C ALA A 82 4.24 -4.70 12.28
N VAL A 83 4.30 -4.84 10.96
CA VAL A 83 3.15 -5.06 10.10
C VAL A 83 2.54 -6.44 10.34
N ALA A 84 3.35 -7.50 10.49
CA ALA A 84 2.87 -8.83 10.82
C ALA A 84 2.08 -8.83 12.15
N VAL A 85 2.59 -8.16 13.18
CA VAL A 85 1.87 -7.97 14.46
C VAL A 85 0.54 -7.24 14.24
N MET A 86 0.54 -6.17 13.44
CA MET A 86 -0.69 -5.44 13.10
C MET A 86 -1.71 -6.35 12.39
N LEU A 87 -1.29 -7.19 11.45
CA LEU A 87 -2.17 -8.15 10.75
C LEU A 87 -2.78 -9.17 11.71
N VAL A 88 -1.99 -9.70 12.65
CA VAL A 88 -2.49 -10.60 13.71
C VAL A 88 -3.55 -9.90 14.56
N VAL A 89 -3.33 -8.65 14.96
CA VAL A 89 -4.31 -7.87 15.74
C VAL A 89 -5.58 -7.60 14.94
N LEU A 90 -5.48 -7.20 13.68
CA LEU A 90 -6.63 -6.97 12.80
C LEU A 90 -7.43 -8.26 12.59
N GLY A 91 -6.74 -9.39 12.37
CA GLY A 91 -7.35 -10.71 12.25
C GLY A 91 -8.08 -11.13 13.53
N ALA A 92 -7.45 -11.00 14.70
CA ALA A 92 -8.06 -11.30 15.99
C ALA A 92 -9.28 -10.40 16.27
N ALA A 93 -9.16 -9.09 16.02
CA ALA A 93 -10.27 -8.15 16.16
C ALA A 93 -11.44 -8.50 15.23
N ASN A 94 -11.14 -9.04 14.05
CA ASN A 94 -12.17 -9.52 13.14
C ASN A 94 -12.94 -10.75 13.66
N LEU A 95 -12.25 -11.69 14.31
CA LEU A 95 -12.88 -12.86 14.93
C LEU A 95 -13.74 -12.49 16.15
N VAL A 96 -13.29 -11.55 16.97
CA VAL A 96 -14.00 -11.10 18.18
C VAL A 96 -15.19 -10.20 17.84
N GLY A 97 -15.00 -9.22 16.95
CA GLY A 97 -16.02 -8.25 16.56
C GLY A 97 -17.14 -8.83 15.69
N ALA A 98 -17.00 -10.04 15.15
CA ALA A 98 -18.10 -10.77 14.51
C ALA A 98 -19.15 -11.27 15.51
N ARG A 99 -18.81 -11.32 16.81
CA ARG A 99 -19.65 -11.92 17.85
C ARG A 99 -20.38 -10.91 18.74
N THR A 100 -20.07 -9.60 18.65
CA THR A 100 -20.36 -8.69 19.79
C THR A 100 -21.00 -7.32 19.48
N GLU A 101 -21.06 -6.78 18.25
CA GLU A 101 -21.54 -5.38 18.06
C GLU A 101 -22.57 -5.16 16.93
N PRO A 102 -23.65 -4.37 17.17
CA PRO A 102 -24.47 -3.76 16.13
C PRO A 102 -23.66 -2.74 15.31
N ALA A 103 -23.94 -2.63 14.01
CA ALA A 103 -23.18 -1.89 13.01
C ALA A 103 -22.98 -0.37 13.31
N ARG A 104 -22.00 -0.01 14.14
CA ARG A 104 -21.43 1.36 14.13
C ARG A 104 -20.50 1.49 12.93
N ARG A 105 -20.78 2.48 12.05
CA ARG A 105 -19.89 2.84 10.94
C ARG A 105 -18.52 3.18 11.49
N ALA A 106 -17.50 2.40 11.11
CA ALA A 106 -16.12 2.77 11.41
C ALA A 106 -15.81 4.13 10.76
N PRO A 107 -15.06 5.02 11.43
CA PRO A 107 -14.67 6.30 10.85
C PRO A 107 -13.92 6.07 9.53
N ALA A 108 -14.18 6.90 8.51
CA ALA A 108 -13.49 6.86 7.23
C ALA A 108 -11.96 7.04 7.36
N ALA A 109 -11.49 7.59 8.48
CA ALA A 109 -10.08 7.73 8.79
C ALA A 109 -9.39 6.41 9.17
N ARG A 110 -10.12 5.37 9.61
CA ARG A 110 -9.50 4.12 10.07
C ARG A 110 -8.75 3.38 8.94
N PRO A 111 -9.33 3.18 7.74
CA PRO A 111 -8.60 2.58 6.62
C PRO A 111 -7.37 3.40 6.21
N LEU A 112 -7.48 4.73 6.19
CA LEU A 112 -6.35 5.63 5.92
C LEU A 112 -5.20 5.43 6.92
N LEU A 113 -5.50 5.39 8.22
CA LEU A 113 -4.50 5.23 9.27
C LEU A 113 -3.83 3.84 9.21
N VAL A 114 -4.61 2.79 9.00
CA VAL A 114 -4.06 1.44 8.77
C VAL A 114 -3.14 1.47 7.55
N GLY A 115 -3.50 2.21 6.50
CA GLY A 115 -2.65 2.47 5.35
C GLY A 115 -1.34 3.12 5.66
N VAL A 116 -1.36 4.21 6.41
CA VAL A 116 -0.13 4.91 6.78
C VAL A 116 0.82 3.96 7.51
N VAL A 117 0.31 3.18 8.47
CA VAL A 117 1.11 2.20 9.23
C VAL A 117 1.61 1.08 8.32
N HIS A 118 0.73 0.52 7.51
CA HIS A 118 1.06 -0.58 6.60
C HIS A 118 2.03 -0.15 5.50
N GLY A 119 1.98 1.11 5.06
CA GLY A 119 2.89 1.70 4.09
C GLY A 119 4.34 1.78 4.56
N LEU A 120 4.59 1.58 5.86
CA LEU A 120 5.94 1.42 6.39
C LEU A 120 6.51 0.01 6.11
N ALA A 121 5.70 -0.96 5.66
CA ALA A 121 6.15 -2.32 5.36
C ALA A 121 7.27 -2.33 4.31
N GLY A 122 8.25 -3.20 4.51
CA GLY A 122 9.43 -3.34 3.66
C GLY A 122 9.15 -3.83 2.24
N SER A 123 7.98 -4.43 1.97
CA SER A 123 7.61 -4.93 0.62
C SER A 123 7.60 -3.81 -0.43
N ALA A 124 7.20 -2.59 -0.04
CA ALA A 124 7.31 -1.42 -0.90
C ALA A 124 8.77 -0.96 -1.09
N ALA A 125 9.60 -1.04 -0.05
CA ALA A 125 11.00 -0.69 -0.17
C ALA A 125 11.75 -1.61 -1.17
N ALA A 126 11.38 -2.89 -1.23
CA ALA A 126 11.91 -3.83 -2.21
C ALA A 126 11.54 -3.46 -3.66
N THR A 127 10.29 -3.03 -3.90
CA THR A 127 9.85 -2.55 -5.23
C THR A 127 10.44 -1.18 -5.59
N LEU A 128 10.81 -0.36 -4.61
CA LEU A 128 11.42 0.96 -4.80
C LEU A 128 12.95 0.94 -4.93
N LEU A 129 13.59 -0.24 -4.96
CA LEU A 129 15.04 -0.38 -5.21
C LEU A 129 15.48 0.17 -6.57
N VAL A 130 14.53 0.45 -7.47
CA VAL A 130 14.82 1.12 -8.74
C VAL A 130 15.06 2.63 -8.59
N LEU A 131 14.53 3.27 -7.53
CA LEU A 131 14.61 4.72 -7.36
C LEU A 131 16.05 5.26 -7.32
N PRO A 132 17.00 4.63 -6.58
CA PRO A 132 18.39 5.09 -6.57
C PRO A 132 19.10 4.94 -7.92
N LEU A 133 18.56 4.12 -8.84
CA LEU A 133 19.09 3.94 -10.19
C LEU A 133 18.65 5.07 -11.14
N ILE A 134 17.62 5.85 -10.76
CA ILE A 134 17.12 6.98 -11.54
C ILE A 134 17.90 8.24 -11.13
N ALA A 135 18.84 8.66 -12.00
CA ALA A 135 19.74 9.77 -11.69
C ALA A 135 19.03 11.14 -11.55
N ASP A 136 17.91 11.35 -12.23
CA ASP A 136 17.16 12.60 -12.21
C ASP A 136 16.00 12.53 -11.19
N PRO A 137 16.00 13.36 -10.13
CA PRO A 137 14.95 13.38 -9.11
C PRO A 137 13.53 13.59 -9.66
N ARG A 138 13.38 14.29 -10.78
CA ARG A 138 12.06 14.55 -11.40
C ARG A 138 11.47 13.26 -11.95
N TRP A 139 12.30 12.43 -12.57
CA TRP A 139 11.90 11.13 -13.09
C TRP A 139 11.67 10.11 -11.97
N ALA A 140 12.45 10.18 -10.89
CA ALA A 140 12.21 9.37 -9.70
C ALA A 140 10.88 9.73 -9.01
N ALA A 141 10.55 11.02 -8.91
CA ALA A 141 9.26 11.49 -8.40
C ALA A 141 8.09 11.07 -9.32
N ALA A 142 8.24 11.19 -10.64
CA ALA A 142 7.24 10.71 -11.59
C ALA A 142 7.00 9.20 -11.45
N TYR A 143 8.08 8.41 -11.29
CA TYR A 143 7.99 6.98 -11.04
C TYR A 143 7.22 6.69 -9.73
N LEU A 144 7.55 7.39 -8.64
CA LEU A 144 6.87 7.24 -7.34
C LEU A 144 5.36 7.55 -7.43
N LEU A 145 5.00 8.63 -8.14
CA LEU A 145 3.60 9.02 -8.33
C LEU A 145 2.81 7.99 -9.11
N VAL A 146 3.38 7.48 -10.20
CA VAL A 146 2.71 6.49 -11.05
C VAL A 146 2.61 5.12 -10.35
N PHE A 147 3.67 4.70 -9.65
CA PHE A 147 3.64 3.52 -8.79
C PHE A 147 2.58 3.64 -7.69
N GLY A 148 2.52 4.80 -7.04
CA GLY A 148 1.53 5.10 -6.00
C GLY A 148 0.09 5.04 -6.53
N ALA A 149 -0.15 5.61 -7.72
CA ALA A 149 -1.45 5.52 -8.39
C ALA A 149 -1.82 4.07 -8.73
N GLY A 150 -0.87 3.28 -9.23
CA GLY A 150 -1.04 1.84 -9.47
C GLY A 150 -1.38 1.08 -8.20
N THR A 151 -0.73 1.41 -7.08
CA THR A 151 -1.01 0.79 -5.78
C THR A 151 -2.41 1.12 -5.29
N VAL A 152 -2.85 2.39 -5.33
CA VAL A 152 -4.22 2.77 -4.93
C VAL A 152 -5.26 2.08 -5.81
N ALA A 153 -5.03 2.06 -7.11
CA ALA A 153 -5.92 1.39 -8.06
C ALA A 153 -5.98 -0.13 -7.79
N GLY A 154 -4.83 -0.76 -7.55
CA GLY A 154 -4.73 -2.18 -7.22
C GLY A 154 -5.47 -2.54 -5.95
N MET A 155 -5.29 -1.76 -4.87
CA MET A 155 -6.00 -1.97 -3.60
C MET A 155 -7.52 -1.84 -3.76
N ALA A 156 -7.97 -0.80 -4.49
CA ALA A 156 -9.38 -0.58 -4.76
C ALA A 156 -9.98 -1.72 -5.59
N LEU A 157 -9.25 -2.20 -6.60
CA LEU A 157 -9.65 -3.31 -7.46
C LEU A 157 -9.74 -4.62 -6.67
N MET A 158 -8.68 -4.97 -5.93
CA MET A 158 -8.64 -6.19 -5.11
C MET A 158 -9.76 -6.21 -4.06
N SER A 159 -10.12 -5.06 -3.50
CA SER A 159 -11.23 -4.96 -2.54
C SER A 159 -12.61 -5.28 -3.14
N VAL A 160 -12.73 -5.32 -4.46
CA VAL A 160 -13.97 -5.64 -5.18
C VAL A 160 -13.93 -7.04 -5.78
N LEU A 161 -12.74 -7.54 -6.11
CA LEU A 161 -12.54 -8.84 -6.74
C LEU A 161 -12.53 -10.01 -5.74
N ILE A 162 -12.23 -9.74 -4.46
CA ILE A 162 -12.17 -10.73 -3.37
C ILE A 162 -13.34 -10.53 -2.42
#